data_AF-A0A6I3DAU5-F1
#
_entry.id   AF-A0A6I3DAU5-F1
#
_cell.length_a   1.000
_cell.length_b   1.000
_cell.length_c   1.000
_cell.angle_alpha   90.00
_cell.angle_beta   90.00
_cell.angle_gamma   90.00
#
_symmetry.space_group_name_H-M   'P 1'
#
loop_
_entity.id
_entity.type
_entity.pdbx_description
1 polymer ?
#
loop_
_entity_poly.entity_id
_entity_poly.type
_entity_poly.pdbx_seq_one_letter_code
_entity_poly.pdbx_strand_id
1 'polypeptide(L)' 'MPDRKPLISGNWKMNLNHFEATATLDKLRYLLSKDDY' A
#
# COMPACT_ATOMS: atom_id res chain seq x y z
N MET A 1 -14.96 -22.88 3.16
CA MET A 1 -14.57 -22.01 2.02
C MET A 1 -13.05 -22.13 1.90
N PRO A 2 -12.47 -22.11 0.69
CA PRO A 2 -11.00 -22.09 0.58
C PRO A 2 -10.47 -20.86 1.32
N ASP A 3 -9.34 -20.98 2.01
CA ASP A 3 -8.69 -19.87 2.71
C ASP A 3 -8.37 -18.77 1.68
N ARG A 4 -9.18 -17.70 1.69
CA ARG A 4 -9.01 -16.59 0.76
C ARG A 4 -7.90 -15.70 1.28
N LYS A 5 -6.88 -15.47 0.47
CA LYS A 5 -5.84 -14.47 0.76
C LYS A 5 -6.50 -13.08 0.85
N PRO A 6 -6.31 -12.33 1.95
CA PRO A 6 -6.85 -10.99 2.07
C PRO A 6 -6.22 -10.05 1.03
N LEU A 7 -7.03 -9.14 0.49
CA LEU A 7 -6.60 -8.12 -0.47
C LEU A 7 -6.76 -6.73 0.16
N ILE A 8 -5.68 -5.96 0.20
CA ILE A 8 -5.69 -4.57 0.63
C ILE A 8 -5.52 -3.69 -0.62
N SER A 9 -6.43 -2.73 -0.82
CA SER A 9 -6.38 -1.77 -1.93
C SER A 9 -6.54 -0.35 -1.38
N GLY A 10 -5.57 0.51 -1.66
CA GLY A 10 -5.60 1.93 -1.31
C GLY A 10 -6.09 2.77 -2.48
N ASN A 11 -7.22 3.46 -2.32
CA ASN A 11 -7.74 4.39 -3.33
C ASN A 11 -7.32 5.83 -2.98
N TRP A 12 -6.31 6.37 -3.67
CA TRP A 12 -5.82 7.73 -3.45
C TRP A 12 -6.75 8.81 -4.05
N LYS A 13 -7.68 8.44 -4.94
CA LYS A 13 -8.57 9.37 -5.66
C LYS A 13 -7.76 10.52 -6.30
N MET A 14 -8.30 11.74 -6.29
CA MET A 14 -7.64 12.96 -6.77
C MET A 14 -6.77 13.61 -5.68
N ASN A 15 -6.04 12.78 -4.92
CA ASN A 15 -5.06 13.25 -3.96
C ASN A 15 -3.67 12.80 -4.40
N LEU A 16 -2.66 13.52 -3.93
CA LEU A 16 -1.24 13.33 -4.21
C LEU A 16 -0.81 13.87 -5.58
N ASN A 17 0.20 14.73 -5.56
CA ASN A 17 1.01 15.03 -6.73
C ASN A 17 2.10 13.95 -6.95
N HIS A 18 2.89 14.07 -8.01
CA HIS A 18 3.93 13.08 -8.35
C HIS A 18 4.94 12.85 -7.21
N PHE A 19 5.39 13.91 -6.54
CA PHE A 19 6.37 13.78 -5.44
C PHE A 19 5.76 13.12 -4.21
N GLU A 20 4.52 13.49 -3.88
CA GLU A 20 3.79 12.92 -2.75
C GLU A 20 3.47 11.45 -2.98
N ALA A 21 3.15 11.06 -4.22
CA ALA A 21 2.93 9.67 -4.60
C ALA A 21 4.19 8.82 -4.40
N THR A 22 5.35 9.30 -4.89
CA THR A 22 6.63 8.60 -4.69
C THR A 22 6.97 8.46 -3.21
N ALA A 23 6.90 9.56 -2.44
CA ALA A 23 7.20 9.52 -1.02
C ALA A 23 6.23 8.62 -0.22
N THR A 24 4.96 8.55 -0.61
CA THR A 24 3.96 7.66 0.01
C THR A 24 4.26 6.20 -0.30
N LEU A 25 4.66 5.90 -1.54
CA LEU A 25 5.08 4.56 -1.94
C LEU A 25 6.33 4.10 -1.16
N ASP A 26 7.33 4.96 -1.04
CA ASP A 26 8.57 4.63 -0.33
C ASP A 26 8.33 4.40 1.16
N LYS A 27 7.46 5.21 1.78
CA LYS A 27 7.02 4.99 3.17
C LYS A 27 6.33 3.65 3.33
N LEU A 28 5.40 3.30 2.44
CA LEU A 28 4.69 2.02 2.48
C LEU A 28 5.67 0.85 2.33
N ARG A 29 6.60 0.95 1.38
CA ARG A 29 7.65 -0.07 1.16
C ARG A 29 8.54 -0.27 2.38
N TYR A 30 8.86 0.80 3.10
CA TYR A 30 9.71 0.73 4.28
C TYR A 30 8.98 0.13 5.49
N LEU A 31 7.69 0.48 5.67
CA LEU A 31 6.92 0.06 6.83
C LEU A 31 6.38 -1.37 6.73
N LEU A 32 6.13 -1.87 5.52
CA LEU A 32 5.57 -3.21 5.32
C LEU A 32 6.69 -4.26 5.28
N SER A 33 6.66 -5.19 6.22
CA SER A 33 7.58 -6.30 6.35
C SER A 33 6.98 -7.61 5.84
N LYS A 34 7.80 -8.67 5.75
CA LYS A 34 7.31 -10.01 5.40
C LYS A 34 6.45 -10.64 6.50
N ASP A 35 6.59 -10.17 7.73
CA ASP A 35 5.84 -10.67 8.88
C ASP A 35 4.44 -10.05 8.96
N ASP A 36 4.16 -9.01 8.17
CA ASP A 36 2.84 -8.39 8.02
C ASP A 36 1.94 -9.13 7.01
N TYR A 37 2.40 -10.27 6.48
CA TYR A 37 1.70 -11.11 5.50
C TYR A 37 1.02 -12.34 6.12
#